data_AF-A0A3P1CB70-F1
#
_entry.id   AF-A0A3P1CB70-F1
#
_cell.length_a   1.000
_cell.length_b   1.000
_cell.length_c   1.000
_cell.angle_alpha   90.00
_cell.angle_beta   90.00
_cell.angle_gamma   90.00
#
_symmetry.space_group_name_H-M   'P 1'
#
loop_
_entity.id
_entity.type
_entity.pdbx_description
1 polymer ?
#
loop_
_entity_poly.entity_id
_entity_poly.type
_entity_poly.pdbx_seq_one_letter_code
_entity_poly.pdbx_strand_id
1 'polypeptide(L)'
;MKVKPNKIRFFSPEDNAEDAPKITPKETTFSTSVTKTGRLAFPQKLMEGLSIDPSKPYYKVGTVNRRKGVKALYLIPTEAGDTEAFELSKTGRGYSIPLKGVLQKIGLNFQDHEYTFTIKPYDYGDGISGFELVSDQQTPRTGAADDSEE
;
A
#
# COMPACT_ATOMS: atom_id res chain seq x y z
N MET A 1 -47.89 -12.70 28.16
CA MET A 1 -46.62 -13.25 28.67
C MET A 1 -46.14 -12.38 29.84
N LYS A 2 -45.87 -12.94 31.01
CA LYS A 2 -45.31 -12.19 32.15
C LYS A 2 -43.79 -12.31 32.15
N VAL A 3 -43.08 -11.18 32.13
CA VAL A 3 -41.62 -11.15 32.21
C VAL A 3 -41.20 -11.43 33.66
N LYS A 4 -40.26 -12.36 33.85
CA LYS A 4 -39.74 -12.70 35.19
C LYS A 4 -38.63 -11.70 35.56
N PRO A 5 -38.65 -11.09 36.76
CA PRO A 5 -37.68 -10.06 37.14
C PRO A 5 -36.21 -10.49 37.03
N ASN A 6 -35.90 -11.76 37.31
CA ASN A 6 -34.56 -12.34 37.18
C ASN A 6 -34.08 -12.55 35.73
N LYS A 7 -34.92 -12.25 34.74
CA LYS A 7 -34.56 -12.23 33.31
C LYS A 7 -34.39 -10.80 32.78
N ILE A 8 -34.58 -9.80 33.63
CA ILE A 8 -34.40 -8.39 33.27
C ILE A 8 -32.95 -8.02 33.59
N ARG A 9 -32.20 -7.60 32.57
CA ARG A 9 -30.91 -6.92 32.76
C ARG A 9 -31.20 -5.44 32.93
N PHE A 10 -30.72 -4.87 34.02
CA PHE A 10 -30.86 -3.45 34.31
C PHE A 10 -29.54 -2.75 33.98
N PHE A 11 -29.63 -1.56 33.43
CA PHE A 11 -28.48 -0.68 33.23
C PHE A 11 -28.04 -0.06 34.56
N SER A 12 -26.76 0.25 34.64
CA SER A 12 -26.11 1.02 35.69
C SER A 12 -25.93 2.47 35.24
N PRO A 13 -25.73 3.44 36.16
CA PRO A 13 -25.36 4.81 35.80
C PRO A 13 -24.06 4.92 34.99
N GLU A 14 -23.18 3.93 35.08
CA GLU A 14 -21.94 3.86 34.29
C GLU A 14 -22.22 3.61 32.81
N ASP A 15 -23.34 2.97 32.47
CA ASP A 15 -23.78 2.80 31.08
C ASP A 15 -24.22 4.13 30.43
N ASN A 16 -24.38 5.22 31.21
CA ASN A 16 -24.57 6.58 30.68
C ASN A 16 -23.24 7.29 30.34
N ALA A 17 -22.09 6.74 30.72
CA ALA A 17 -20.83 7.32 30.32
C ALA A 17 -20.60 7.02 28.84
N GLU A 18 -20.59 8.06 28.00
CA GLU A 18 -20.02 7.92 26.66
C GLU A 18 -18.56 7.50 26.85
N ASP A 19 -18.24 6.26 26.47
CA ASP A 19 -16.86 5.79 26.38
C ASP A 19 -16.11 6.81 25.51
N ALA A 20 -15.25 7.61 26.14
CA ALA A 20 -14.36 8.51 25.43
C ALA A 20 -13.65 7.68 24.35
N PRO A 21 -13.63 8.12 23.08
CA PRO A 21 -13.12 7.32 21.98
C PRO A 21 -11.73 6.85 22.36
N LYS A 22 -11.54 5.53 22.47
CA LYS A 22 -10.24 4.92 22.68
C LYS A 22 -9.35 5.42 21.54
N ILE A 23 -8.45 6.35 21.85
CA ILE A 23 -7.41 6.79 20.94
C ILE A 23 -6.45 5.61 20.83
N THR A 24 -6.77 4.66 19.96
CA THR A 24 -5.77 3.74 19.41
C THR A 24 -4.70 4.62 18.78
N PRO A 25 -3.41 4.48 19.15
CA PRO A 25 -2.34 5.17 18.47
C PRO A 25 -2.51 4.94 16.97
N LYS A 26 -2.60 6.02 16.18
CA LYS A 26 -2.64 5.92 14.73
C LYS A 26 -1.37 5.20 14.31
N GLU A 27 -1.45 3.91 13.97
CA GLU A 27 -0.40 3.25 13.23
C GLU A 27 -0.11 4.13 12.03
N THR A 28 1.13 4.61 11.92
CA THR A 28 1.51 5.51 10.84
C THR A 28 1.53 4.70 9.56
N THR A 29 0.43 4.71 8.83
CA THR A 29 0.31 4.07 7.53
C THR A 29 0.98 4.95 6.49
N PHE A 30 1.92 4.37 5.76
CA PHE A 30 2.59 5.04 4.64
C PHE A 30 1.94 4.61 3.34
N SER A 31 1.79 5.55 2.41
CA SER A 31 1.23 5.27 1.09
C SER A 31 2.19 5.66 -0.04
N THR A 32 2.14 4.88 -1.11
CA THR A 32 2.88 5.08 -2.35
C THR A 32 1.95 4.94 -3.54
N SER A 33 2.29 5.52 -4.68
CA SER A 33 1.48 5.45 -5.88
C SER A 33 2.30 5.11 -7.13
N VAL A 34 1.60 4.65 -8.15
CA VAL A 34 2.17 4.41 -9.48
C VAL A 34 1.97 5.66 -10.36
N THR A 35 3.08 6.16 -10.89
CA THR A 35 3.07 7.30 -11.83
C THR A 35 2.48 6.90 -13.18
N LYS A 36 2.02 7.88 -13.97
CA LYS A 36 1.53 7.67 -15.35
C LYS A 36 2.59 7.04 -16.28
N THR A 37 3.87 7.16 -15.92
CA THR A 37 5.00 6.56 -16.65
C THR A 37 5.30 5.11 -16.23
N GLY A 38 4.56 4.56 -15.26
CA GLY A 38 4.75 3.20 -14.78
C GLY A 38 5.91 3.07 -13.80
N ARG A 39 6.14 4.08 -12.96
CA ARG A 39 7.13 4.03 -11.87
C ARG A 39 6.42 3.96 -10.53
N LEU A 40 6.94 3.16 -9.60
CA LEU A 40 6.50 3.17 -8.22
C LEU A 40 7.22 4.30 -7.48
N ALA A 41 6.47 5.25 -6.92
CA ALA A 41 7.02 6.47 -6.35
C ALA A 41 7.27 6.33 -4.84
N PHE A 42 8.45 6.76 -4.39
CA PHE A 42 8.84 6.78 -2.98
C PHE A 42 9.09 8.23 -2.56
N PRO A 43 8.06 8.96 -2.10
CA PRO A 43 8.23 10.30 -1.56
C PRO A 43 9.22 10.31 -0.39
N GLN A 44 9.92 11.42 -0.19
CA GLN A 44 10.91 11.55 0.89
C GLN A 44 10.37 11.18 2.27
N LYS A 45 9.14 11.60 2.60
CA LYS A 45 8.48 11.26 3.87
C LYS A 45 8.32 9.75 4.08
N LEU A 46 8.06 9.00 3.00
CA LEU A 46 7.94 7.56 3.03
C LEU A 46 9.31 6.90 3.20
N MET A 47 10.33 7.41 2.51
CA MET A 47 11.71 6.95 2.68
C MET A 47 12.18 7.10 4.12
N GLU A 48 11.98 8.28 4.72
CA GLU A 48 12.35 8.57 6.10
C GLU A 48 11.51 7.74 7.08
N GLY A 49 10.19 7.71 6.88
CA GLY A 49 9.27 7.01 7.78
C GLY A 49 9.43 5.49 7.82
N LEU A 50 9.87 4.89 6.71
CA LEU A 50 10.19 3.46 6.63
C LEU A 50 11.69 3.17 6.78
N SER A 51 12.51 4.19 7.08
CA SER A 51 13.98 4.07 7.20
C SER A 51 14.64 3.38 5.99
N ILE A 52 14.15 3.68 4.78
CA ILE A 52 14.67 3.12 3.53
C ILE A 52 16.03 3.76 3.25
N ASP A 53 17.07 2.93 3.18
CA ASP A 53 18.44 3.37 2.91
C ASP A 53 18.65 3.61 1.40
N PRO A 54 18.85 4.87 0.94
CA PRO A 54 19.11 5.15 -0.46
C PRO A 54 20.51 4.71 -0.92
N SER A 55 21.43 4.35 -0.01
CA SER A 55 22.75 3.82 -0.36
C SER A 55 22.71 2.35 -0.82
N LYS A 56 21.62 1.65 -0.52
CA LYS A 56 21.33 0.28 -0.99
C LYS A 56 20.06 0.27 -1.86
N PRO A 57 20.09 0.88 -3.05
CA PRO A 57 18.89 1.18 -3.81
C PRO A 57 18.36 -0.01 -4.60
N TYR A 58 18.64 -1.26 -4.25
CA TYR A 58 18.28 -2.42 -5.08
C TYR A 58 17.18 -3.24 -4.42
N TYR A 59 16.13 -3.52 -5.18
CA TYR A 59 14.96 -4.26 -4.70
C TYR A 59 14.50 -5.28 -5.72
N LYS A 60 14.20 -6.50 -5.26
CA LYS A 60 13.42 -7.47 -6.02
C LYS A 60 11.95 -7.12 -5.89
N VAL A 61 11.21 -7.18 -6.99
CA VAL A 61 9.77 -6.87 -7.00
C VAL A 61 8.97 -8.11 -7.40
N GLY A 62 8.08 -8.55 -6.50
CA GLY A 62 7.27 -9.75 -6.68
C GLY A 62 5.77 -9.51 -6.45
N THR A 63 4.95 -10.47 -6.91
CA THR A 63 3.53 -10.56 -6.55
C THR A 63 3.11 -12.03 -6.48
N VAL A 64 2.20 -12.36 -5.57
CA VAL A 64 1.71 -13.74 -5.39
C VAL A 64 0.72 -14.13 -6.49
N ASN A 65 0.04 -13.16 -7.13
CA ASN A 65 -0.99 -13.45 -8.12
C ASN A 65 -0.60 -12.94 -9.50
N ARG A 66 -0.46 -13.85 -10.47
CA ARG A 66 -0.16 -13.51 -11.89
C ARG A 66 -1.42 -13.21 -12.72
N ARG A 67 -2.62 -13.35 -12.14
CA ARG A 67 -3.90 -13.05 -12.82
C ARG A 67 -4.31 -11.60 -12.59
N LYS A 68 -5.16 -11.07 -13.49
CA LYS A 68 -5.65 -9.68 -13.49
C LYS A 68 -6.09 -9.23 -12.08
N GLY A 69 -5.54 -8.10 -11.63
CA GLY A 69 -5.84 -7.50 -10.33
C GLY A 69 -4.74 -7.77 -9.31
N VAL A 70 -3.83 -6.82 -9.16
CA VAL A 70 -2.77 -6.89 -8.15
C VAL A 70 -3.38 -6.58 -6.78
N LYS A 71 -3.46 -7.60 -5.92
CA LYS A 71 -3.82 -7.39 -4.51
C LYS A 71 -2.66 -6.82 -3.70
N ALA A 72 -1.45 -7.31 -3.97
CA ALA A 72 -0.24 -6.84 -3.32
C ALA A 72 1.00 -6.97 -4.21
N LEU A 73 1.95 -6.05 -4.01
CA LEU A 73 3.33 -6.14 -4.47
C LEU A 73 4.24 -6.35 -3.26
N TYR A 74 5.35 -7.03 -3.48
CA TYR A 74 6.35 -7.35 -2.47
C TYR A 74 7.69 -6.81 -2.91
N LEU A 75 8.37 -6.10 -2.03
CA LEU A 75 9.72 -5.59 -2.23
C LEU A 75 10.66 -6.27 -1.25
N ILE A 76 11.74 -6.83 -1.76
CA ILE A 76 12.80 -7.43 -0.95
C ILE A 76 14.11 -6.69 -1.29
N PRO A 77 14.79 -6.05 -0.33
CA PRO A 77 16.11 -5.47 -0.54
C PRO A 77 17.08 -6.53 -1.10
N THR A 78 17.88 -6.14 -2.07
CA THR A 78 18.91 -7.01 -2.67
C THR A 78 20.18 -6.18 -2.95
N GLU A 79 21.17 -6.78 -3.59
CA GLU A 79 22.45 -6.15 -3.90
C GLU A 79 22.55 -5.74 -5.37
N ALA A 80 23.50 -4.85 -5.65
CA ALA A 80 23.87 -4.50 -7.02
C ALA A 80 24.40 -5.75 -7.74
N GLY A 81 23.85 -6.08 -8.92
CA GLY A 81 24.30 -7.22 -9.73
C GLY A 81 23.39 -8.45 -9.68
N ASP A 82 22.38 -8.48 -8.80
CA ASP A 82 21.29 -9.46 -8.90
C ASP A 82 20.49 -9.21 -10.19
N THR A 83 20.28 -10.26 -10.98
CA THR A 83 19.55 -10.21 -12.25
C THR A 83 18.08 -9.81 -12.10
N GLU A 84 17.51 -9.98 -10.91
CA GLU A 84 16.13 -9.63 -10.57
C GLU A 84 16.02 -8.28 -9.82
N ALA A 85 17.14 -7.57 -9.66
CA ALA A 85 17.17 -6.29 -8.98
C ALA A 85 16.61 -5.16 -9.84
N PHE A 86 15.71 -4.38 -9.25
CA PHE A 86 15.30 -3.08 -9.74
C PHE A 86 15.96 -1.99 -8.90
N GLU A 87 16.44 -0.94 -9.57
CA GLU A 87 17.07 0.19 -8.90
C GLU A 87 16.04 1.25 -8.48
N LEU A 88 16.16 1.71 -7.24
CA LEU A 88 15.47 2.83 -6.64
C LEU A 88 16.22 4.12 -7.01
N SER A 89 15.81 4.75 -8.12
CA SER A 89 16.49 5.93 -8.66
C SER A 89 15.93 7.24 -8.08
N LYS A 90 16.81 8.19 -7.76
CA LYS A 90 16.41 9.54 -7.32
C LYS A 90 15.55 10.23 -8.39
N THR A 91 14.45 10.85 -7.98
CA THR A 91 13.50 11.54 -8.87
C THR A 91 12.90 12.76 -8.18
N GLY A 92 13.26 13.96 -8.63
CA GLY A 92 12.82 15.21 -8.01
C GLY A 92 13.17 15.25 -6.51
N ARG A 93 12.14 15.31 -5.66
CA ARG A 93 12.28 15.30 -4.19
C ARG A 93 12.23 13.91 -3.55
N GLY A 94 12.08 12.84 -4.31
CA GLY A 94 12.00 11.48 -3.78
C GLY A 94 12.79 10.50 -4.61
N TYR A 95 12.32 9.25 -4.61
CA TYR A 95 12.89 8.16 -5.38
C TYR A 95 11.79 7.44 -6.15
N SER A 96 12.16 6.60 -7.11
CA SER A 96 11.20 5.75 -7.79
C SER A 96 11.84 4.53 -8.43
N ILE A 97 11.08 3.44 -8.45
CA ILE A 97 11.47 2.19 -9.12
C ILE A 97 10.74 2.09 -10.48
N PRO A 98 11.45 1.93 -11.61
CA PRO A 98 10.81 1.74 -12.91
C PRO A 98 10.18 0.35 -13.02
N LEU A 99 8.85 0.27 -13.13
CA LEU A 99 8.12 -1.00 -13.17
C LEU A 99 7.15 -1.11 -14.36
N LYS A 100 7.24 -0.23 -15.36
CA LYS A 100 6.27 -0.12 -16.47
C LYS A 100 5.87 -1.48 -17.06
N GLY A 101 6.86 -2.27 -17.48
CA GLY A 101 6.63 -3.58 -18.09
C GLY A 101 6.06 -4.62 -17.11
N VAL A 102 6.48 -4.57 -15.83
CA VAL A 102 5.96 -5.46 -14.78
C VAL A 102 4.48 -5.16 -14.52
N LEU A 103 4.15 -3.89 -14.32
CA LEU A 103 2.79 -3.41 -14.06
C LEU A 103 1.83 -3.71 -15.23
N GLN A 104 2.29 -3.53 -16.47
CA GLN A 104 1.51 -3.90 -17.66
C GLN A 104 1.26 -5.42 -17.73
N LYS A 105 2.28 -6.25 -17.45
CA LYS A 105 2.15 -7.73 -17.46
C LYS A 105 1.14 -8.24 -16.44
N ILE A 106 1.02 -7.58 -15.29
CA ILE A 106 0.05 -7.93 -14.23
C ILE A 106 -1.32 -7.22 -14.41
N GLY A 107 -1.48 -6.47 -15.51
CA GLY A 107 -2.77 -5.92 -15.94
C GLY A 107 -3.14 -4.56 -15.32
N LEU A 108 -2.17 -3.81 -14.79
CA LEU A 108 -2.40 -2.46 -14.25
C LEU A 108 -2.42 -1.42 -15.37
N ASN A 109 -3.54 -0.71 -15.51
CA ASN A 109 -3.69 0.40 -16.44
C ASN A 109 -3.40 1.74 -15.75
N PHE A 110 -2.13 1.98 -15.43
CA PHE A 110 -1.69 3.20 -14.72
C PHE A 110 -1.71 4.47 -15.60
N GLN A 111 -1.99 4.32 -16.90
CA GLN A 111 -2.14 5.45 -17.81
C GLN A 111 -3.50 6.12 -17.61
N ASP A 112 -4.55 5.32 -17.45
CA ASP A 112 -5.92 5.80 -17.30
C ASP A 112 -6.38 5.82 -15.84
N HIS A 113 -5.72 5.05 -14.98
CA HIS A 113 -6.03 4.98 -13.56
C HIS A 113 -4.84 5.39 -12.68
N GLU A 114 -5.14 5.94 -11.53
CA GLU A 114 -4.22 6.12 -10.43
C GLU A 114 -4.34 4.93 -9.48
N TYR A 115 -3.19 4.37 -9.10
CA TYR A 115 -3.11 3.27 -8.16
C TYR A 115 -2.32 3.72 -6.94
N THR A 116 -2.95 3.61 -5.78
CA THR A 116 -2.35 3.88 -4.47
C THR A 116 -2.26 2.60 -3.67
N PHE A 117 -1.12 2.41 -3.02
CA PHE A 117 -0.81 1.27 -2.18
C PHE A 117 -0.44 1.75 -0.77
N THR A 118 -0.95 1.08 0.26
CA THR A 118 -0.34 1.15 1.59
C THR A 118 0.90 0.29 1.60
N ILE A 119 2.02 0.88 2.01
CA ILE A 119 3.30 0.19 2.18
C ILE A 119 3.61 0.03 3.67
N LYS A 120 4.07 -1.15 4.05
CA LYS A 120 4.48 -1.46 5.43
C LYS A 120 5.67 -2.42 5.43
N PRO A 121 6.49 -2.42 6.49
CA PRO A 121 7.49 -3.46 6.70
C PRO A 121 6.82 -4.84 6.73
N TYR A 122 7.49 -5.82 6.13
CA TYR A 122 7.02 -7.20 6.08
C TYR A 122 8.18 -8.15 6.35
N ASP A 123 7.96 -9.09 7.26
CA ASP A 123 8.89 -10.18 7.54
C ASP A 123 8.48 -11.39 6.68
N TYR A 124 9.35 -11.79 5.77
CA TYR A 124 9.14 -12.93 4.88
C TYR A 124 9.54 -14.26 5.52
N GLY A 125 10.08 -14.23 6.74
CA GLY A 125 10.68 -15.39 7.40
C GLY A 125 12.14 -15.57 7.02
N ASP A 126 12.83 -16.49 7.71
CA ASP A 126 14.23 -16.85 7.47
C ASP A 126 15.22 -15.67 7.49
N GLY A 127 14.90 -14.62 8.27
CA GLY A 127 15.69 -13.40 8.38
C GLY A 127 15.57 -12.46 7.17
N ILE A 128 14.63 -12.72 6.26
CA ILE A 128 14.37 -11.88 5.10
C ILE A 128 13.30 -10.85 5.47
N SER A 129 13.65 -9.58 5.49
CA SER A 129 12.72 -8.48 5.72
C SER A 129 12.66 -7.56 4.50
N GLY A 130 11.50 -6.97 4.26
CA GLY A 130 11.30 -6.00 3.20
C GLY A 130 9.97 -5.28 3.36
N PHE A 131 9.24 -5.08 2.27
CA PHE A 131 8.00 -4.31 2.28
C PHE A 131 6.86 -5.01 1.54
N GLU A 132 5.67 -4.95 2.10
CA GLU A 132 4.42 -5.34 1.45
C GLU A 132 3.66 -4.07 1.06
N LEU A 133 3.20 -4.03 -0.20
CA LEU A 133 2.39 -2.96 -0.77
C LEU A 133 1.02 -3.52 -1.09
N VAL A 134 0.01 -3.16 -0.30
CA VAL A 134 -1.37 -3.61 -0.50
C VAL A 134 -2.12 -2.56 -1.30
N SER A 135 -2.81 -2.98 -2.36
CA SER A 135 -3.59 -2.05 -3.18
C SER A 135 -4.80 -1.55 -2.38
N ASP A 136 -4.88 -0.24 -2.18
CA ASP A 136 -5.98 0.37 -1.41
C ASP A 136 -7.04 0.97 -2.32
N GLN A 137 -6.61 1.68 -3.36
CA GLN A 137 -7.50 2.49 -4.20
C GLN A 137 -7.06 2.47 -5.66
N GLN A 138 -8.04 2.29 -6.54
CA GLN A 138 -7.95 2.56 -7.96
C GLN A 138 -8.96 3.66 -8.29
N THR A 139 -8.46 4.80 -8.76
CA THR A 139 -9.31 5.91 -9.19
C THR A 139 -9.06 6.21 -10.67
N PRO A 140 -10.11 6.44 -11.48
CA PRO A 140 -9.91 6.95 -12.83
C PRO A 140 -9.18 8.30 -12.77
N ARG A 141 -8.22 8.52 -13.67
CA ARG A 141 -7.63 9.85 -13.81
C ARG A 141 -8.65 10.77 -14.48
N THR A 142 -8.79 11.99 -13.98
CA THR A 142 -9.66 13.01 -14.58
C THR A 142 -9.25 13.22 -16.04
N GLY A 143 -10.14 12.86 -16.98
CA GLY A 143 -9.88 12.83 -18.43
C GLY A 143 -9.98 11.45 -19.09
N ALA A 144 -10.23 10.37 -18.33
CA ALA A 144 -10.45 9.01 -18.87
C ALA A 144 -11.93 8.70 -19.20
N ALA A 145 -12.83 9.68 -19.11
CA ALA A 145 -14.23 9.55 -19.48
C ALA A 145 -14.71 10.86 -20.14
N ASP A 146 -14.69 10.87 -21.48
CA ASP A 146 -15.74 11.43 -22.33
C ASP A 146 -15.28 11.29 -23.79
N ASP A 147 -15.50 10.11 -24.37
CA ASP A 147 -15.56 9.96 -25.82
C ASP A 147 -16.44 8.74 -26.16
N SER A 148 -17.64 8.73 -25.57
CA SER A 148 -18.65 7.70 -25.82
C SER A 148 -20.04 8.34 -25.75
N GLU A 149 -20.30 9.28 -26.66
CA GLU A 149 -21.65 9.58 -27.11
C GLU A 149 -21.54 9.97 -28.59
N GLU A 150 -21.83 8.99 -29.44
CA GLU A 150 -22.07 9.10 -30.90
C GLU A 150 -23.53 9.49 -31.14
#